data_AF-A7IYQ0-F1
#
_entry.id   AF-A7IYQ0-F1
#
_cell.length_a   1.000
_cell.length_b   1.000
_cell.length_c   1.000
_cell.angle_alpha   90.00
_cell.angle_beta   90.00
_cell.angle_gamma   90.00
#
_symmetry.space_group_name_H-M   'P 1'
#
loop_
_entity.id
_entity.type
_entity.pdbx_description
1 polymer ?
#
loop_
_entity_poly.entity_id
_entity_poly.type
_entity_poly.pdbx_seq_one_letter_code
_entity_poly.pdbx_strand_id
1 'polypeptide(L)'
;MQEISSLVKYFIKCANKRAPRLKCQELLNYIMDTVRDSSNNPIYGADYSNILLKDILSVRKYWCEISQQQWRELFLIYFTLYLKPSQDINRLLVARITQAVTKGCCSQTDGLNSEFLDFFTKAIQNARQEKSSPGLNHILAAYVIFLKTLAA
;
A
#
# COMPACT_ATOMS: atom_id res chain seq x y z
N MET A 1 14.37 9.38 16.41
CA MET A 1 13.02 9.15 15.81
C MET A 1 12.94 8.09 14.69
N GLN A 2 13.95 7.93 13.80
CA GLN A 2 14.15 6.66 13.05
C GLN A 2 14.17 5.43 13.98
N GLU A 3 14.48 5.65 15.25
CA GLU A 3 14.41 4.67 16.34
C GLU A 3 13.01 4.08 16.53
N ILE A 4 11.92 4.84 16.29
CA ILE A 4 10.55 4.32 16.46
C ILE A 4 10.22 3.37 15.31
N SER A 5 10.46 3.75 14.07
CA SER A 5 10.25 2.86 12.91
C SER A 5 11.15 1.61 13.01
N SER A 6 12.38 1.76 13.51
CA SER A 6 13.30 0.66 13.78
C SER A 6 12.83 -0.25 14.93
N LEU A 7 12.25 0.33 15.99
CA LEU A 7 11.65 -0.42 17.09
C LEU A 7 10.44 -1.23 16.62
N VAL A 8 9.57 -0.65 15.79
CA VAL A 8 8.44 -1.37 15.18
C VAL A 8 8.94 -2.51 14.29
N LYS A 9 9.93 -2.27 13.42
CA LYS A 9 10.58 -3.32 12.61
C LYS A 9 11.14 -4.44 13.50
N TYR A 10 11.83 -4.08 14.58
CA TYR A 10 12.38 -5.05 15.53
C TYR A 10 11.28 -5.87 16.21
N PHE A 11 10.21 -5.22 16.68
CA PHE A 11 9.06 -5.88 17.29
C PHE A 11 8.40 -6.87 16.34
N ILE A 12 8.18 -6.47 15.08
CA ILE A 12 7.62 -7.33 14.05
C ILE A 12 8.51 -8.56 13.83
N LYS A 13 9.82 -8.34 13.68
CA LYS A 13 10.80 -9.42 13.49
C LYS A 13 10.81 -10.39 14.67
N CYS A 14 10.74 -9.89 15.90
CA CYS A 14 10.69 -10.69 17.11
C CYS A 14 9.41 -11.53 17.19
N ALA A 15 8.25 -10.91 16.95
CA ALA A 15 6.96 -11.59 16.97
C ALA A 15 6.86 -12.68 15.89
N ASN A 16 7.45 -12.43 14.71
CA ASN A 16 7.37 -13.32 13.56
C ASN A 16 8.46 -14.41 13.53
N LYS A 17 9.37 -14.45 14.51
CA LYS A 17 10.55 -15.34 14.50
C LYS A 17 10.22 -16.82 14.26
N ARG A 18 9.06 -17.30 14.73
CA ARG A 18 8.61 -18.69 14.55
C ARG A 18 7.47 -18.84 13.55
N ALA A 19 6.53 -17.90 13.54
CA ALA A 19 5.40 -17.82 12.63
C ALA A 19 4.82 -16.40 12.72
N PRO A 20 4.06 -15.91 11.74
CA PRO A 20 3.38 -14.63 11.86
C PRO A 20 2.33 -14.72 12.98
N ARG A 21 2.49 -13.92 14.04
CA ARG A 21 1.67 -13.99 15.28
C ARG A 21 1.17 -12.62 15.74
N LEU A 22 1.46 -11.58 14.98
CA LEU A 22 0.99 -10.24 15.28
C LEU A 22 -0.51 -10.19 15.10
N LYS A 23 -1.18 -9.37 15.91
CA LYS A 23 -2.50 -8.86 15.57
C LYS A 23 -2.32 -7.87 14.42
N CYS A 24 -2.42 -8.35 13.18
CA CYS A 24 -2.11 -7.53 12.01
C CYS A 24 -2.99 -6.28 11.93
N GLN A 25 -4.26 -6.38 12.33
CA GLN A 25 -5.21 -5.27 12.22
C GLN A 25 -4.82 -4.04 13.05
N GLU A 26 -4.41 -4.23 14.31
CA GLU A 26 -4.00 -3.12 15.21
C GLU A 26 -2.73 -2.44 14.68
N LEU A 27 -1.74 -3.23 14.27
CA LEU A 27 -0.51 -2.72 13.67
C LEU A 27 -0.79 -1.98 12.35
N LEU A 28 -1.71 -2.51 11.54
CA LEU A 28 -2.06 -1.90 10.27
C LEU A 28 -2.75 -0.54 10.46
N ASN A 29 -3.65 -0.41 11.44
CA ASN A 29 -4.27 0.87 11.77
C ASN A 29 -3.21 1.91 12.12
N TYR A 30 -2.27 1.55 13.01
CA TYR A 30 -1.17 2.44 13.38
C TYR A 30 -0.32 2.88 12.17
N ILE A 31 -0.02 1.96 11.25
CA ILE A 31 0.68 2.26 10.00
C ILE A 31 -0.14 3.23 9.13
N MET A 32 -1.43 2.97 8.95
CA MET A 32 -2.32 3.80 8.12
C MET A 32 -2.44 5.22 8.68
N ASP A 33 -2.62 5.37 9.99
CA ASP A 33 -2.72 6.66 10.65
C ASP A 33 -1.41 7.44 10.51
N THR A 34 -0.27 6.77 10.74
CA THR A 34 1.05 7.40 10.56
C THR A 34 1.31 7.84 9.13
N VAL A 35 0.88 7.06 8.13
CA VAL A 35 1.01 7.41 6.72
C VAL A 35 0.08 8.57 6.34
N ARG A 36 -1.14 8.62 6.88
CA ARG A 36 -2.09 9.74 6.66
C ARG A 36 -1.56 11.04 7.26
N ASP A 37 -1.01 10.99 8.47
CA ASP A 37 -0.49 12.16 9.20
C ASP A 37 0.86 12.66 8.67
N SER A 38 1.51 11.89 7.79
CA SER A 38 2.83 12.21 7.23
C SER A 38 2.86 13.47 6.34
N SER A 39 1.71 14.12 6.10
CA SER A 39 1.66 15.48 5.53
C SER A 39 2.50 16.49 6.32
N ASN A 40 2.77 16.24 7.61
CA ASN A 40 3.62 17.08 8.45
C ASN A 40 5.07 16.59 8.59
N ASN A 41 5.38 15.34 8.23
CA ASN A 41 6.76 14.82 8.27
C ASN A 41 6.94 13.63 7.29
N PRO A 42 7.52 13.87 6.10
CA PRO A 42 7.59 12.87 5.02
C PRO A 42 8.54 11.70 5.32
N ILE A 43 9.48 11.85 6.25
CA ILE A 43 10.43 10.79 6.61
C ILE A 43 9.70 9.59 7.23
N TYR A 44 8.66 9.82 8.04
CA TYR A 44 7.90 8.74 8.67
C TYR A 44 7.06 7.98 7.65
N GLY A 45 6.42 8.67 6.71
CA GLY A 45 5.62 8.05 5.65
C GLY A 45 6.43 7.03 4.85
N ALA A 46 7.69 7.34 4.52
CA ALA A 46 8.56 6.45 3.77
C ALA A 46 8.98 5.19 4.56
N ASP A 47 9.30 5.33 5.84
CA ASP A 47 9.69 4.21 6.69
C ASP A 47 8.53 3.22 6.92
N TYR A 48 7.35 3.74 7.25
CA TYR A 48 6.16 2.93 7.47
C TYR A 48 5.61 2.32 6.18
N SER A 49 5.75 3.02 5.04
CA SER A 49 5.47 2.43 3.72
C SER A 49 6.38 1.23 3.43
N ASN A 50 7.66 1.30 3.82
CA ASN A 50 8.57 0.16 3.68
C ASN A 50 8.17 -1.01 4.59
N ILE A 51 7.79 -0.73 5.84
CA ILE A 51 7.30 -1.77 6.77
C ILE A 51 6.04 -2.43 6.20
N LEU A 52 5.07 -1.64 5.74
CA LEU A 52 3.86 -2.15 5.13
C LEU A 52 4.18 -3.10 3.97
N LEU A 53 5.01 -2.67 3.03
CA LEU A 53 5.33 -3.47 1.85
C LEU A 53 6.10 -4.75 2.21
N LYS A 54 7.12 -4.65 3.07
CA LYS A 54 8.10 -5.72 3.30
C LYS A 54 7.69 -6.68 4.40
N ASP A 55 6.97 -6.23 5.41
CA ASP A 55 6.70 -7.01 6.62
C ASP A 55 5.22 -7.37 6.78
N ILE A 56 4.31 -6.66 6.12
CA ILE A 56 2.86 -6.90 6.19
C ILE A 56 2.34 -7.50 4.87
N LEU A 57 2.43 -6.74 3.77
CA LEU A 57 1.89 -7.16 2.47
C LEU A 57 2.67 -8.31 1.83
N SER A 58 3.90 -8.60 2.28
CA SER A 58 4.66 -9.77 1.84
C SER A 58 4.22 -11.07 2.53
N VAL A 59 3.51 -10.99 3.65
CA VAL A 59 3.16 -12.14 4.49
C VAL A 59 1.73 -12.56 4.22
N ARG A 60 1.55 -13.68 3.50
CA ARG A 60 0.23 -14.15 3.06
C ARG A 60 -0.76 -14.39 4.21
N LYS A 61 -0.29 -14.83 5.38
CA LYS A 61 -1.14 -15.02 6.56
C LYS A 61 -1.86 -13.72 6.95
N TYR A 62 -1.15 -12.59 6.91
CA TYR A 62 -1.72 -11.30 7.26
C TYR A 62 -2.79 -10.83 6.29
N TRP A 63 -2.76 -11.27 5.03
CA TRP A 63 -3.80 -10.89 4.08
C TRP A 63 -5.18 -11.35 4.51
N CYS A 64 -5.26 -12.55 5.11
CA CYS A 64 -6.50 -13.13 5.61
C CYS A 64 -6.95 -12.49 6.94
N GLU A 65 -6.06 -11.78 7.65
CA GLU A 65 -6.39 -11.07 8.89
C GLU A 65 -6.87 -9.65 8.63
N ILE A 66 -6.46 -9.03 7.52
CA ILE A 66 -6.85 -7.66 7.15
C ILE A 66 -8.33 -7.66 6.74
N SER A 67 -9.13 -6.79 7.37
CA SER A 67 -10.56 -6.69 7.06
C SER A 67 -10.81 -6.08 5.68
N GLN A 68 -11.99 -6.32 5.10
CA GLN A 68 -12.38 -5.69 3.83
C GLN A 68 -12.32 -4.17 3.90
N GLN A 69 -12.73 -3.57 5.02
CA GLN A 69 -12.63 -2.13 5.24
C GLN A 69 -11.18 -1.67 5.22
N GLN A 70 -10.28 -2.35 5.94
CA GLN A 70 -8.86 -2.00 5.97
C GLN A 70 -8.20 -2.11 4.60
N TRP A 71 -8.57 -3.12 3.79
CA TRP A 71 -8.11 -3.23 2.41
C TRP A 71 -8.52 -2.02 1.56
N ARG A 72 -9.80 -1.63 1.64
CA ARG A 72 -10.31 -0.44 0.92
C ARG A 72 -9.64 0.85 1.39
N GLU A 73 -9.44 1.01 2.70
CA GLU A 73 -8.76 2.18 3.25
C GLU A 73 -7.29 2.25 2.81
N LEU A 74 -6.55 1.15 2.87
CA LEU A 74 -5.19 1.07 2.35
C LEU A 74 -5.13 1.47 0.87
N PHE A 75 -6.09 0.98 0.08
CA PHE A 75 -6.16 1.29 -1.33
C PHE A 75 -6.29 2.80 -1.52
N LEU A 76 -7.26 3.43 -0.86
CA LEU A 76 -7.50 4.87 -0.96
C LEU A 76 -6.30 5.71 -0.51
N ILE A 77 -5.63 5.33 0.60
CA ILE A 77 -4.44 6.05 1.10
C ILE A 77 -3.35 6.06 0.02
N TYR A 78 -2.92 4.89 -0.44
CA TYR A 78 -1.78 4.80 -1.37
C TYR A 78 -2.11 5.30 -2.77
N PHE A 79 -3.36 5.14 -3.22
CA PHE A 79 -3.79 5.71 -4.48
C PHE A 79 -3.79 7.25 -4.42
N THR A 80 -4.26 7.82 -3.31
CA THR A 80 -4.24 9.28 -3.10
C THR A 80 -2.80 9.80 -3.04
N LEU A 81 -1.91 9.12 -2.30
CA LEU A 81 -0.49 9.47 -2.25
C LEU A 81 0.18 9.39 -3.62
N TYR A 82 -0.23 8.45 -4.48
CA TYR A 82 0.29 8.34 -5.83
C TYR A 82 -0.17 9.49 -6.73
N LEU A 83 -1.45 9.87 -6.63
CA LEU A 83 -2.05 10.94 -7.44
C LEU A 83 -1.63 12.34 -6.98
N LYS A 84 -1.44 12.53 -5.67
CA LYS A 84 -1.04 13.80 -5.03
C LYS A 84 0.23 13.59 -4.18
N PRO A 85 1.37 13.34 -4.82
CA PRO A 85 2.61 13.10 -4.11
C PRO A 85 3.15 14.41 -3.51
N SER A 86 3.64 14.35 -2.28
CA SER A 86 4.47 15.41 -1.70
C SER A 86 5.91 15.34 -2.26
N GLN A 87 6.68 16.43 -2.10
CA GLN A 87 8.01 16.57 -2.74
C GLN A 87 8.98 15.43 -2.40
N ASP A 88 8.90 14.86 -1.20
CA ASP A 88 9.84 13.85 -0.70
C ASP A 88 9.33 12.40 -0.78
N ILE A 89 8.16 12.16 -1.36
CA ILE A 89 7.61 10.81 -1.45
C ILE A 89 8.32 10.00 -2.53
N ASN A 90 8.80 8.81 -2.15
CA ASN A 90 9.30 7.82 -3.09
C ASN A 90 8.13 7.23 -3.91
N ARG A 91 7.85 7.83 -5.07
CA ARG A 91 6.75 7.41 -5.95
C ARG A 91 6.86 5.96 -6.41
N LEU A 92 8.07 5.41 -6.57
CA LEU A 92 8.25 3.99 -6.92
C LEU A 92 7.78 3.07 -5.79
N LEU A 93 8.10 3.40 -4.53
CA LEU A 93 7.61 2.67 -3.37
C LEU A 93 6.08 2.72 -3.30
N VAL A 94 5.49 3.91 -3.50
CA VAL A 94 4.04 4.07 -3.53
C VAL A 94 3.42 3.23 -4.66
N ALA A 95 3.97 3.26 -5.87
CA ALA A 95 3.48 2.45 -7.00
C ALA A 95 3.49 0.94 -6.69
N ARG A 96 4.56 0.44 -6.06
CA ARG A 96 4.67 -0.96 -5.62
C ARG A 96 3.60 -1.34 -4.60
N ILE A 97 3.33 -0.44 -3.64
CA ILE A 97 2.30 -0.67 -2.63
C ILE A 97 0.92 -0.61 -3.27
N THR A 98 0.65 0.37 -4.15
CA THR A 98 -0.61 0.48 -4.90
C THR A 98 -0.89 -0.81 -5.66
N GLN A 99 0.11 -1.40 -6.32
CA GLN A 99 -0.05 -2.71 -6.96
C GLN A 99 -0.39 -3.82 -5.96
N ALA A 100 0.36 -3.93 -4.87
CA ALA A 100 0.15 -4.97 -3.86
C ALA A 100 -1.24 -4.86 -3.20
N VAL A 101 -1.67 -3.65 -2.87
CA VAL A 101 -2.97 -3.37 -2.26
C VAL A 101 -4.12 -3.57 -3.24
N THR A 102 -3.95 -3.20 -4.52
CA THR A 102 -4.95 -3.52 -5.56
C THR A 102 -5.17 -5.03 -5.65
N LYS A 103 -4.08 -5.81 -5.66
CA LYS A 103 -4.13 -7.27 -5.63
C LYS A 103 -4.81 -7.79 -4.36
N GLY A 104 -4.52 -7.18 -3.21
CA GLY A 104 -5.20 -7.46 -1.94
C GLY A 104 -6.70 -7.26 -2.04
N CYS A 105 -7.14 -6.06 -2.41
CA CYS A 105 -8.56 -5.72 -2.57
C CYS A 105 -9.28 -6.69 -3.51
N CYS A 106 -8.70 -6.93 -4.69
CA CYS A 106 -9.33 -7.80 -5.70
C CYS A 106 -9.39 -9.27 -5.30
N SER A 107 -8.59 -9.72 -4.31
CA SER A 107 -8.53 -11.14 -3.92
C SER A 107 -9.05 -11.43 -2.52
N GLN A 108 -9.22 -10.42 -1.66
CA GLN A 108 -9.62 -10.57 -0.26
C GLN A 108 -10.97 -9.90 0.05
N THR A 109 -11.59 -9.28 -0.95
CA THR A 109 -12.86 -8.56 -0.82
C THR A 109 -13.76 -8.87 -2.02
N ASP A 110 -14.98 -8.34 -2.04
CA ASP A 110 -15.89 -8.39 -3.20
C ASP A 110 -15.37 -7.64 -4.45
N GLY A 111 -14.12 -7.17 -4.42
CA GLY A 111 -13.47 -6.45 -5.49
C GLY A 111 -13.65 -4.93 -5.40
N LEU A 112 -12.96 -4.25 -6.32
CA LEU A 112 -13.12 -2.82 -6.56
C LEU A 112 -14.19 -2.64 -7.66
N ASN A 113 -15.01 -1.60 -7.54
CA ASN A 113 -16.07 -1.30 -8.52
C ASN A 113 -15.55 -0.39 -9.66
N SER A 114 -16.41 -0.13 -10.64
CA SER A 114 -16.08 0.70 -11.81
C SER A 114 -15.74 2.15 -11.49
N GLU A 115 -16.10 2.66 -10.31
CA GLU A 115 -15.78 4.04 -9.89
C GLU A 115 -14.26 4.29 -9.82
N PHE A 116 -13.47 3.23 -9.59
CA PHE A 116 -12.01 3.32 -9.56
C PHE A 116 -11.34 3.38 -10.94
N LEU A 117 -12.08 3.27 -12.04
CA LEU A 117 -11.53 3.43 -13.41
C LEU A 117 -10.93 4.83 -13.63
N ASP A 118 -11.59 5.87 -13.13
CA ASP A 118 -11.09 7.25 -13.23
C ASP A 118 -9.78 7.42 -12.45
N PHE A 119 -9.67 6.80 -11.27
CA PHE A 119 -8.45 6.79 -10.47
C PHE A 119 -7.28 6.16 -11.26
N PHE A 120 -7.46 4.96 -11.82
CA PHE A 120 -6.44 4.31 -12.64
C PHE A 120 -6.05 5.12 -13.88
N THR A 121 -7.02 5.75 -14.53
CA THR A 121 -6.76 6.60 -15.69
C THR A 121 -5.82 7.76 -15.33
N LYS A 122 -6.11 8.46 -14.22
CA LYS A 122 -5.26 9.55 -13.71
C LYS A 122 -3.88 9.05 -13.29
N ALA A 123 -3.79 7.90 -12.62
CA ALA A 123 -2.51 7.33 -12.20
C ALA A 123 -1.63 6.98 -13.40
N ILE A 124 -2.19 6.37 -14.45
CA ILE A 124 -1.44 6.04 -15.67
C ILE A 124 -0.96 7.32 -16.37
N GLN A 125 -1.78 8.36 -16.43
CA GLN A 125 -1.39 9.66 -17.00
C GLN A 125 -0.21 10.27 -16.23
N ASN A 126 -0.29 10.32 -14.89
CA ASN A 126 0.80 10.81 -14.04
C ASN A 126 2.10 10.00 -14.23
N ALA A 127 1.99 8.67 -14.22
CA ALA A 127 3.14 7.77 -14.40
C ALA A 127 3.87 8.00 -15.74
N ARG A 128 3.11 8.29 -16.81
CA ARG A 128 3.68 8.58 -18.14
C ARG A 128 4.43 9.91 -18.17
N GLN A 129 3.92 10.92 -17.48
CA GLN A 129 4.56 12.25 -17.41
C GLN A 129 5.90 12.21 -16.68
N GLU A 130 6.04 11.36 -15.65
CA GLU A 130 7.28 11.19 -14.88
C GLU A 130 8.42 10.52 -15.65
N LYS A 131 8.15 9.90 -16.81
CA LYS A 131 9.13 9.10 -17.59
C LYS A 131 9.81 7.98 -16.80
N SER A 132 9.27 7.59 -15.65
CA SER A 132 9.77 6.49 -14.82
C SER A 132 9.16 5.16 -15.26
N SER A 133 9.93 4.39 -16.02
CA SER A 133 9.51 3.06 -16.52
C SER A 133 9.09 2.09 -15.40
N PRO A 134 9.84 1.95 -14.28
CA PRO A 134 9.45 1.02 -13.21
C PRO A 134 8.13 1.38 -12.53
N GLY A 135 7.89 2.66 -12.27
CA GLY A 135 6.65 3.12 -11.64
C GLY A 135 5.42 2.83 -12.51
N LEU A 136 5.52 3.14 -13.81
CA LEU A 136 4.46 2.87 -14.78
C LEU A 136 4.10 1.37 -14.84
N ASN A 137 5.10 0.48 -14.85
CA ASN A 137 4.88 -0.96 -14.89
C ASN A 137 4.05 -1.46 -13.69
N HIS A 138 4.31 -0.94 -12.49
CA HIS A 138 3.55 -1.31 -11.30
C HIS A 138 2.08 -0.83 -11.38
N ILE A 139 1.85 0.40 -11.86
CA ILE A 139 0.49 0.94 -12.04
C ILE A 139 -0.28 0.19 -13.12
N LEU A 140 0.35 -0.12 -14.26
CA LEU A 140 -0.29 -0.92 -15.31
C LEU A 140 -0.61 -2.33 -14.83
N ALA A 141 0.29 -2.97 -14.09
CA ALA A 141 0.03 -4.29 -13.51
C ALA A 141 -1.15 -4.26 -12.52
N ALA A 142 -1.25 -3.20 -11.71
CA ALA A 142 -2.39 -2.98 -10.83
C ALA A 142 -3.70 -2.83 -11.63
N TYR A 143 -3.68 -2.01 -12.69
CA TYR A 143 -4.83 -1.80 -13.56
C TYR A 143 -5.31 -3.10 -14.24
N VAL A 144 -4.39 -3.93 -14.73
CA VAL A 144 -4.74 -5.22 -15.34
C VAL A 144 -5.41 -6.16 -14.33
N ILE A 145 -4.93 -6.20 -13.08
CA ILE A 145 -5.56 -6.99 -12.02
C ILE A 145 -6.98 -6.50 -11.73
N PHE A 146 -7.15 -5.19 -11.64
CA PHE A 146 -8.45 -4.56 -11.45
C PHE A 146 -9.43 -4.89 -12.58
N LEU A 147 -9.02 -4.72 -13.84
CA LEU A 147 -9.86 -5.04 -15.00
C LEU A 147 -10.29 -6.51 -15.05
N LYS A 148 -9.38 -7.43 -14.73
CA LYS A 148 -9.70 -8.86 -14.65
C LYS A 148 -10.77 -9.17 -13.61
N THR A 149 -10.81 -8.38 -12.53
CA THR A 149 -11.78 -8.55 -11.45
C THR A 149 -13.13 -7.96 -11.82
N LEU A 150 -13.16 -6.84 -12.55
CA LEU A 150 -14.40 -6.26 -13.07
C LEU A 150 -15.06 -7.11 -14.16
N ALA A 151 -14.27 -7.88 -14.91
CA ALA A 151 -14.74 -8.73 -15.99
C ALA A 151 -15.17 -10.13 -15.54
N ALA A 152 -14.94 -10.49 -14.28
CA ALA A 152 -15.28 -11.78 -13.68
C ALA A 152 -16.67 -11.73 -13.04
#